data_AF-A0A1C2AJS0-F1
#
_entry.id   AF-A0A1C2AJS0-F1
#
_cell.length_a   1.000
_cell.length_b   1.000
_cell.length_c   1.000
_cell.angle_alpha   90.00
_cell.angle_beta   90.00
_cell.angle_gamma   90.00
#
_symmetry.space_group_name_H-M   'P 1'
#
loop_
_entity.id
_entity.type
_entity.pdbx_description
1 polymer ?
#
loop_
_entity_poly.entity_id
_entity_poly.type
_entity_poly.pdbx_seq_one_letter_code
_entity_poly.pdbx_strand_id
1 'polypeptide(L)'
;MEYFLPIAQVEINILFIFGLSLAVGILSGLFGVGGGFLMTPFLIFLGIPPAYAVPNEASNILGTSVSGSTTHYLKGTLDYKMGLMIVVGGTIGTLLGILTFSYFKDIGKINIVISLAYMYILAILGTLMLIQGVSEIDKARKKIVVRKKLHTHYWIHGLPFRMRFKKSKVYESAFTPIIIGLIVGYIAAIMGVGGAFILVPAMIYIIGMPTKLIPGTSLFVTIFVSAIVTVLHAFNYGTIDLVLVFVLILGSIIGVQFGQKIGEKVDSSEFKTILAVLLLLVGIAIAYDTFIKEDVIVETVVNGTKNLGNIAQFILDYSKDLPVFYGLTSVVLAVVLGIGAAILRNYISKWNKAREAKLKA
;
A
#
# COMPACT_ATOMS: atom_id res chain seq x y z
N MET A 1 12.68 7.99 -22.07
CA MET A 1 14.02 8.00 -21.45
C MET A 1 14.12 6.75 -20.61
N GLU A 2 14.92 5.81 -21.08
CA GLU A 2 15.22 4.57 -20.35
C GLU A 2 16.31 4.87 -19.31
N TYR A 3 16.16 4.30 -18.12
CA TYR A 3 17.08 4.44 -17.00
C TYR A 3 17.38 3.07 -16.42
N PHE A 4 18.66 2.79 -16.21
CA PHE A 4 19.10 1.53 -15.64
C PHE A 4 19.07 1.60 -14.11
N LEU A 5 18.32 0.70 -13.47
CA LEU A 5 18.28 0.56 -12.02
C LEU A 5 19.51 -0.22 -11.54
N PRO A 6 20.49 0.40 -10.86
CA PRO A 6 21.73 -0.26 -10.47
C PRO A 6 21.53 -1.43 -9.50
N ILE A 7 20.46 -1.41 -8.71
CA ILE A 7 20.21 -2.41 -7.67
C ILE A 7 19.35 -3.55 -8.20
N ALA A 8 18.27 -3.23 -8.93
CA ALA A 8 17.41 -4.25 -9.52
C ALA A 8 17.98 -4.87 -10.81
N GLN A 9 18.98 -4.23 -11.43
CA GLN A 9 19.61 -4.63 -12.70
C GLN A 9 18.64 -4.71 -13.88
N VAL A 10 17.67 -3.79 -13.93
CA VAL A 10 16.63 -3.71 -14.97
C VAL A 10 16.58 -2.30 -15.56
N GLU A 11 16.35 -2.21 -16.87
CA GLU A 11 16.07 -0.93 -17.54
C GLU A 11 14.60 -0.58 -17.45
N ILE A 12 14.30 0.63 -17.00
CA ILE A 12 12.94 1.13 -16.84
C ILE A 12 12.71 2.41 -17.66
N ASN A 13 11.49 2.60 -18.14
CA ASN A 13 11.07 3.89 -18.66
C ASN A 13 10.49 4.74 -17.52
N ILE A 14 11.25 5.76 -17.08
CA ILE A 14 10.87 6.62 -15.96
C ILE A 14 9.49 7.27 -16.16
N LEU A 15 9.20 7.74 -17.38
CA LEU A 15 7.94 8.43 -17.67
C LEU A 15 6.76 7.45 -17.62
N PHE A 16 6.96 6.23 -18.11
CA PHE A 16 5.95 5.18 -18.01
C PHE A 16 5.68 4.80 -16.56
N ILE A 17 6.72 4.58 -15.74
CA ILE A 17 6.57 4.26 -14.32
C ILE A 17 5.89 5.40 -13.56
N PHE A 18 6.25 6.65 -13.85
CA PHE A 18 5.59 7.81 -13.27
C PHE A 18 4.09 7.83 -13.61
N GLY A 19 3.73 7.66 -14.88
CA GLY A 19 2.34 7.66 -15.35
C GLY A 19 1.53 6.50 -14.77
N LEU A 20 2.13 5.30 -14.70
CA LEU A 20 1.54 4.13 -14.08
C LEU A 20 1.33 4.34 -12.57
N SER A 21 2.34 4.87 -11.88
CA SER A 21 2.26 5.19 -10.45
C SER A 21 1.19 6.25 -10.17
N LEU A 22 1.02 7.23 -11.06
CA LEU A 22 -0.07 8.20 -11.00
C LEU A 22 -1.43 7.51 -11.12
N ALA A 23 -1.63 6.64 -12.12
CA ALA A 23 -2.89 5.93 -12.30
C ALA A 23 -3.23 5.03 -11.11
N VAL A 24 -2.25 4.25 -10.63
CA VAL A 24 -2.39 3.40 -9.44
C VAL A 24 -2.64 4.25 -8.18
N GLY A 25 -1.99 5.41 -8.07
CA GLY A 25 -2.23 6.40 -7.03
C GLY A 25 -3.67 6.93 -7.03
N ILE A 26 -4.23 7.25 -8.20
CA ILE A 26 -5.65 7.66 -8.34
C ILE A 26 -6.56 6.56 -7.81
N LEU A 27 -6.37 5.32 -8.29
CA LEU A 27 -7.14 4.18 -7.83
C LEU A 27 -7.05 4.05 -6.31
N SER A 28 -5.86 4.08 -5.75
CA SER A 28 -5.69 3.92 -4.32
C SER A 28 -6.22 5.08 -3.47
N GLY A 29 -6.17 6.31 -4.00
CA GLY A 29 -6.80 7.47 -3.38
C GLY A 29 -8.31 7.34 -3.24
N LEU A 30 -8.98 6.65 -4.18
CA LEU A 30 -10.42 6.37 -4.12
C LEU A 30 -10.77 5.41 -2.96
N PHE A 31 -9.93 4.39 -2.73
CA PHE A 31 -10.18 3.38 -1.69
C PHE A 31 -9.60 3.74 -0.32
N GLY A 32 -8.71 4.73 -0.25
CA GLY A 32 -8.01 5.09 0.99
C GLY A 32 -7.01 4.02 1.43
N VAL A 33 -6.40 3.33 0.46
CA VAL A 33 -5.54 2.15 0.68
C VAL A 33 -4.03 2.49 0.56
N GLY A 34 -3.66 3.71 0.18
CA GLY A 34 -2.26 4.17 0.25
C GLY A 34 -1.35 3.71 -0.89
N GLY A 35 -1.72 3.99 -2.14
CA GLY A 35 -0.95 3.73 -3.37
C GLY A 35 -0.83 2.26 -3.79
N GLY A 36 -0.22 1.41 -2.98
CA GLY A 36 0.73 0.45 -3.56
C GLY A 36 0.35 -1.01 -3.75
N PHE A 37 -0.82 -1.45 -3.30
CA PHE A 37 -1.20 -2.86 -3.41
C PHE A 37 -1.26 -3.39 -4.85
N LEU A 38 -1.50 -2.50 -5.83
CA LEU A 38 -1.48 -2.82 -7.25
C LEU A 38 -0.14 -2.54 -7.93
N MET A 39 0.70 -1.68 -7.35
CA MET A 39 1.93 -1.25 -8.02
C MET A 39 2.97 -2.38 -8.04
N THR A 40 3.10 -3.18 -6.98
CA THR A 40 4.04 -4.31 -6.98
C THR A 40 3.77 -5.31 -8.10
N PRO A 41 2.54 -5.81 -8.33
CA PRO A 41 2.23 -6.60 -9.52
C PRO A 41 2.66 -5.95 -10.84
N PHE A 42 2.40 -4.65 -11.02
CA PHE A 42 2.80 -3.98 -12.24
C PHE A 42 4.32 -3.85 -12.39
N LEU A 43 5.05 -3.62 -11.29
CA LEU A 43 6.52 -3.64 -11.31
C LEU A 43 7.04 -5.03 -11.71
N ILE A 44 6.41 -6.10 -11.22
CA ILE A 44 6.74 -7.48 -11.60
C ILE A 44 6.50 -7.70 -13.10
N PHE A 45 5.36 -7.25 -13.64
CA PHE A 45 5.08 -7.34 -15.08
C PHE A 45 6.02 -6.50 -15.96
N LEU A 46 6.64 -5.46 -15.39
CA LEU A 46 7.69 -4.68 -16.04
C LEU A 46 9.08 -5.34 -15.96
N GLY A 47 9.17 -6.57 -15.43
CA GLY A 47 10.40 -7.33 -15.36
C GLY A 47 11.25 -7.06 -14.11
N ILE A 48 10.75 -6.26 -13.16
CA ILE A 48 11.45 -6.04 -11.88
C ILE A 48 11.21 -7.28 -11.00
N PRO A 49 12.25 -7.99 -10.54
CA PRO A 49 12.03 -9.20 -9.77
C PRO A 49 11.25 -8.91 -8.48
N PRO A 50 10.37 -9.82 -8.02
CA PRO A 50 9.51 -9.59 -6.85
C PRO A 50 10.30 -9.15 -5.61
N ALA A 51 11.47 -9.74 -5.35
CA ALA A 51 12.33 -9.38 -4.22
C ALA A 51 12.79 -7.91 -4.21
N TYR A 52 12.80 -7.23 -5.36
CA TYR A 52 13.09 -5.78 -5.48
C TYR A 52 11.80 -4.96 -5.55
N ALA A 53 10.75 -5.45 -6.21
CA ALA A 53 9.48 -4.74 -6.31
C ALA A 53 8.85 -4.47 -4.93
N VAL A 54 8.86 -5.48 -4.06
CA VAL A 54 8.30 -5.45 -2.69
C VAL A 54 8.83 -4.29 -1.83
N PRO A 55 10.15 -4.15 -1.59
CA PRO A 55 10.68 -3.11 -0.71
C PRO A 55 10.65 -1.71 -1.32
N ASN A 56 10.81 -1.58 -2.64
CA ASN A 56 10.62 -0.31 -3.34
C ASN A 56 9.18 0.19 -3.18
N GLU A 57 8.21 -0.73 -3.28
CA GLU A 57 6.82 -0.38 -3.10
C GLU A 57 6.46 -0.07 -1.64
N ALA A 58 7.05 -0.77 -0.67
CA ALA A 58 6.86 -0.43 0.74
C ALA A 58 7.24 1.04 1.02
N SER A 59 8.34 1.53 0.44
CA SER A 59 8.74 2.94 0.52
C SER A 59 7.78 3.91 -0.18
N ASN A 60 7.24 3.52 -1.34
CA ASN A 60 6.21 4.28 -2.04
C ASN A 60 4.94 4.44 -1.19
N ILE A 61 4.48 3.33 -0.60
CA ILE A 61 3.31 3.30 0.26
C ILE A 61 3.51 4.14 1.52
N LEU A 62 4.71 4.12 2.10
CA LEU A 62 5.06 4.99 3.21
C LEU A 62 4.81 6.47 2.84
N GLY A 63 5.33 6.93 1.71
CA GLY A 63 5.19 8.33 1.29
C GLY A 63 3.74 8.76 1.02
N THR A 64 2.98 7.92 0.30
CA THR A 64 1.55 8.17 0.07
C THR A 64 0.73 8.13 1.35
N SER A 65 1.05 7.23 2.28
CA SER A 65 0.35 7.08 3.55
C SER A 65 0.63 8.23 4.49
N VAL A 66 1.86 8.77 4.52
CA VAL A 66 2.18 10.00 5.25
C VAL A 66 1.35 11.17 4.72
N SER A 67 1.27 11.35 3.39
CA SER A 67 0.48 12.40 2.77
C SER A 67 -1.03 12.28 3.09
N GLY A 68 -1.58 11.08 2.92
CA GLY A 68 -2.99 10.80 3.15
C GLY A 68 -3.39 10.85 4.63
N SER A 69 -2.61 10.22 5.51
CA SER A 69 -2.87 10.20 6.96
C SER A 69 -2.80 11.60 7.56
N THR A 70 -1.84 12.43 7.13
CA THR A 70 -1.77 13.85 7.55
C THR A 70 -3.05 14.59 7.19
N THR A 71 -3.61 14.36 6.00
CA THR A 71 -4.91 14.95 5.62
C THR A 71 -6.03 14.48 6.56
N HIS A 72 -6.10 13.19 6.87
CA HIS A 72 -7.13 12.62 7.74
C HIS A 72 -6.98 13.05 9.20
N TYR A 73 -5.76 13.27 9.67
CA TYR A 73 -5.43 13.85 10.96
C TYR A 73 -5.99 15.26 11.06
N LEU A 74 -5.72 16.11 10.07
CA LEU A 74 -6.27 17.48 9.99
C LEU A 74 -7.79 17.51 9.91
N LYS A 75 -8.42 16.52 9.27
CA LYS A 75 -9.88 16.34 9.21
C LYS A 75 -10.48 15.72 10.49
N GLY A 76 -9.67 15.32 11.47
CA GLY A 76 -10.13 14.70 12.71
C GLY A 76 -10.64 13.25 12.57
N THR A 77 -10.45 12.62 11.41
CA THR A 77 -11.01 11.30 11.04
C THR A 77 -10.11 10.09 11.38
N LEU A 78 -9.05 10.31 12.15
CA LEU A 78 -8.06 9.28 12.53
C LEU A 78 -8.27 8.85 13.99
N ASP A 79 -8.47 7.55 14.25
CA ASP A 79 -8.47 6.94 15.59
C ASP A 79 -7.08 6.35 15.92
N TYR A 80 -6.23 7.17 16.53
CA TYR A 80 -4.83 6.81 16.82
C TYR A 80 -4.73 5.66 17.83
N LYS A 81 -5.70 5.54 18.74
CA LYS A 81 -5.67 4.48 19.76
C LYS A 81 -5.91 3.12 19.11
N MET A 82 -6.85 3.04 18.17
CA MET A 82 -7.04 1.82 17.36
C MET A 82 -5.78 1.55 16.52
N GLY A 83 -5.29 2.58 15.82
CA GLY A 83 -4.11 2.48 15.00
C GLY A 83 -2.91 1.93 15.75
N LEU A 84 -2.61 2.44 16.95
CA LEU A 84 -1.49 1.97 17.77
C LEU A 84 -1.60 0.50 18.16
N MET A 85 -2.79 0.00 18.50
CA MET A 85 -2.98 -1.42 18.81
C MET A 85 -2.69 -2.31 17.59
N ILE A 86 -3.12 -1.86 16.41
CA ILE A 86 -2.81 -2.54 15.15
C ILE A 86 -1.31 -2.48 14.85
N VAL A 87 -0.65 -1.34 15.10
CA VAL A 87 0.81 -1.19 14.90
C VAL A 87 1.61 -2.09 15.82
N VAL A 88 1.20 -2.29 17.07
CA VAL A 88 1.86 -3.24 18.00
C VAL A 88 1.86 -4.65 17.40
N GLY A 89 0.69 -5.13 16.98
CA GLY A 89 0.58 -6.42 16.29
C GLY A 89 1.37 -6.45 14.98
N GLY A 90 1.25 -5.40 14.18
CA GLY A 90 1.91 -5.24 12.89
C GLY A 90 3.42 -5.26 12.99
N THR A 91 4.00 -4.70 14.05
CA THR A 91 5.44 -4.75 14.30
C THR A 91 5.89 -6.20 14.50
N ILE A 92 5.19 -6.97 15.33
CA ILE A 92 5.49 -8.39 15.56
C ILE A 92 5.29 -9.19 14.26
N GLY A 93 4.19 -8.96 13.57
CA GLY A 93 3.88 -9.59 12.29
C GLY A 93 4.96 -9.33 11.24
N THR A 94 5.42 -8.08 11.12
CA THR A 94 6.48 -7.69 10.19
C THR A 94 7.79 -8.37 10.53
N LEU A 95 8.18 -8.48 11.81
CA LEU A 95 9.37 -9.23 12.20
C LEU A 95 9.27 -10.70 11.76
N LEU A 96 8.13 -11.35 12.01
CA LEU A 96 7.89 -12.73 11.55
C LEU A 96 7.94 -12.83 10.03
N GLY A 97 7.33 -11.89 9.31
CA GLY A 97 7.32 -11.88 7.86
C GLY A 97 8.71 -11.67 7.25
N ILE A 98 9.56 -10.85 7.88
CA ILE A 98 10.97 -10.71 7.49
C ILE A 98 11.74 -12.01 7.71
N LEU A 99 11.54 -12.71 8.83
CA LEU A 99 12.16 -14.02 9.06
C LEU A 99 11.73 -15.04 8.00
N THR A 100 10.44 -15.08 7.66
CA THR A 100 9.94 -15.92 6.58
C THR A 100 10.52 -15.51 5.22
N PHE A 101 10.64 -14.22 4.95
CA PHE A 101 11.27 -13.71 3.74
C PHE A 101 12.74 -14.16 3.66
N SER A 102 13.52 -14.02 4.74
CA SER A 102 14.91 -14.48 4.81
C SER A 102 15.00 -15.97 4.47
N TYR A 103 14.20 -16.80 5.15
CA TYR A 103 14.17 -18.25 4.92
C TYR A 103 13.92 -18.61 3.45
N PHE A 104 12.90 -18.01 2.81
CA PHE A 104 12.59 -18.30 1.41
C PHE A 104 13.58 -17.68 0.43
N LYS A 105 14.24 -16.58 0.82
CA LYS A 105 15.33 -15.96 0.05
C LYS A 105 16.55 -16.87 0.04
N ASP A 106 16.94 -17.41 1.19
CA ASP A 106 18.13 -18.26 1.35
C ASP A 106 18.02 -19.56 0.55
N ILE A 107 16.81 -20.13 0.46
CA ILE A 107 16.56 -21.31 -0.39
C ILE A 107 16.30 -20.96 -1.88
N GLY A 108 16.40 -19.69 -2.26
CA GLY A 108 16.23 -19.23 -3.65
C GLY A 108 14.80 -19.30 -4.19
N LYS A 109 13.78 -19.40 -3.33
CA LYS A 109 12.36 -19.53 -3.73
C LYS A 109 11.52 -18.30 -3.44
N ILE A 110 12.12 -17.19 -2.97
CA ILE A 110 11.35 -16.02 -2.54
C ILE A 110 10.46 -15.42 -3.65
N ASN A 111 10.95 -15.35 -4.88
CA ASN A 111 10.17 -14.79 -5.99
C ASN A 111 8.89 -15.59 -6.23
N ILE A 112 8.96 -16.93 -6.21
CA ILE A 112 7.77 -17.78 -6.38
C ILE A 112 6.80 -17.63 -5.21
N VAL A 113 7.31 -17.52 -3.99
CA VAL A 113 6.49 -17.34 -2.79
C VAL A 113 5.73 -16.02 -2.84
N ILE A 114 6.38 -14.94 -3.26
CA ILE A 114 5.74 -13.63 -3.42
C ILE A 114 4.66 -13.69 -4.50
N SER A 115 4.96 -14.25 -5.67
CA SER A 115 3.99 -14.37 -6.77
C SER A 115 2.77 -15.21 -6.37
N LEU A 116 2.97 -16.34 -5.69
CA LEU A 116 1.88 -17.15 -5.16
C LEU A 116 1.05 -16.38 -4.11
N ALA A 117 1.70 -15.71 -3.18
CA ALA A 117 1.02 -14.91 -2.16
C ALA A 117 0.14 -13.82 -2.80
N TYR A 118 0.64 -13.13 -3.82
CA TYR A 118 -0.13 -12.17 -4.61
C TYR A 118 -1.30 -12.82 -5.33
N MET A 119 -1.08 -13.91 -6.06
CA MET A 119 -2.13 -14.63 -6.76
C MET A 119 -3.28 -14.98 -5.81
N TYR A 120 -2.99 -15.62 -4.67
CA TYR A 120 -4.02 -16.03 -3.71
C TYR A 120 -4.72 -14.84 -3.05
N ILE A 121 -3.98 -13.84 -2.58
CA ILE A 121 -4.55 -12.69 -1.88
C ILE A 121 -5.41 -11.84 -2.81
N LEU A 122 -4.95 -11.57 -4.04
CA LEU A 122 -5.71 -10.83 -5.03
C LEU A 122 -6.96 -11.60 -5.48
N ALA A 123 -6.86 -12.93 -5.66
CA ALA A 123 -8.02 -13.76 -5.99
C ALA A 123 -9.07 -13.75 -4.87
N ILE A 124 -8.65 -13.96 -3.61
CA ILE A 124 -9.56 -13.99 -2.46
C ILE A 124 -10.21 -12.61 -2.26
N LEU A 125 -9.42 -11.54 -2.19
CA LEU A 125 -9.95 -10.20 -1.93
C LEU A 125 -10.74 -9.66 -3.11
N GLY A 126 -10.28 -9.88 -4.33
CA GLY A 126 -11.02 -9.55 -5.54
C GLY A 126 -12.38 -10.24 -5.57
N THR A 127 -12.45 -11.53 -5.27
CA THR A 127 -13.72 -12.29 -5.23
C THR A 127 -14.65 -11.76 -4.14
N LEU A 128 -14.14 -11.57 -2.91
CA LEU A 128 -14.94 -11.05 -1.80
C LEU A 128 -15.49 -9.65 -2.10
N MET A 129 -14.66 -8.77 -2.65
CA MET A 129 -15.06 -7.42 -3.04
C MET A 129 -16.05 -7.43 -4.21
N LEU A 130 -15.92 -8.36 -5.16
CA LEU A 130 -16.83 -8.49 -6.30
C LEU A 130 -18.23 -8.91 -5.83
N ILE A 131 -18.30 -9.95 -5.00
CA ILE A 131 -19.57 -10.44 -4.43
C ILE A 131 -20.26 -9.31 -3.65
N GLN A 132 -19.50 -8.55 -2.86
CA GLN A 132 -20.03 -7.43 -2.08
C GLN A 132 -20.49 -6.29 -2.97
N GLY A 133 -19.67 -5.85 -3.92
CA GLY A 133 -19.97 -4.76 -4.84
C GLY A 133 -21.23 -5.04 -5.66
N VAL A 134 -21.31 -6.23 -6.28
CA VAL A 134 -22.49 -6.66 -7.04
C VAL A 134 -23.72 -6.78 -6.15
N SER A 135 -23.59 -7.32 -4.94
CA SER A 135 -24.71 -7.41 -3.99
C SER A 135 -25.23 -6.04 -3.54
N GLU A 136 -24.33 -5.07 -3.31
CA GLU A 136 -24.70 -3.69 -2.95
C GLU A 136 -25.42 -2.99 -4.11
N ILE A 137 -24.94 -3.16 -5.35
CA ILE A 137 -25.56 -2.61 -6.57
C ILE A 137 -26.94 -3.22 -6.81
N ASP A 138 -27.08 -4.55 -6.72
CA ASP A 138 -28.35 -5.25 -6.93
C ASP A 138 -29.41 -4.86 -5.88
N LYS A 139 -29.01 -4.73 -4.61
CA LYS A 139 -29.90 -4.25 -3.53
C LYS A 139 -30.32 -2.79 -3.72
N ALA A 140 -29.39 -1.93 -4.15
CA ALA A 140 -29.69 -0.53 -4.46
C ALA A 140 -30.70 -0.43 -5.62
N ARG A 141 -30.50 -1.23 -6.68
CA ARG A 141 -31.41 -1.32 -7.84
C ARG A 141 -32.81 -1.80 -7.43
N LYS A 142 -32.89 -2.81 -6.54
CA LYS A 142 -34.15 -3.38 -6.05
C LYS A 142 -34.82 -2.54 -4.95
N LYS A 143 -34.26 -1.38 -4.56
CA LYS A 143 -34.72 -0.52 -3.45
C LYS A 143 -34.93 -1.29 -2.12
N ILE A 144 -34.19 -2.38 -1.90
CA ILE A 144 -34.32 -3.20 -0.70
C ILE A 144 -33.57 -2.49 0.44
N VAL A 145 -34.33 -1.92 1.37
CA VAL A 145 -33.76 -1.34 2.61
C VAL A 145 -33.42 -2.49 3.55
N VAL A 146 -32.21 -3.03 3.45
CA VAL A 146 -31.72 -4.03 4.41
C VAL A 146 -31.43 -3.32 5.73
N ARG A 147 -32.25 -3.57 6.77
CA ARG A 147 -31.89 -3.23 8.15
C ARG A 147 -30.66 -4.06 8.55
N LYS A 148 -29.47 -3.48 8.44
CA LYS A 148 -28.24 -4.08 9.00
C LYS A 148 -28.42 -4.18 10.51
N LYS A 149 -28.30 -5.39 11.08
CA LYS A 149 -28.17 -5.54 12.54
C LYS A 149 -26.94 -4.72 12.97
N LEU A 150 -27.12 -3.85 13.97
CA LEU A 150 -26.08 -2.91 14.41
C LEU A 150 -24.85 -3.61 15.02
N HIS A 151 -25.03 -4.84 15.52
CA HIS A 151 -24.00 -5.65 16.17
C HIS A 151 -24.17 -7.12 15.77
N THR A 152 -23.15 -7.70 15.14
CA THR A 152 -22.99 -9.15 15.00
C THR A 152 -21.90 -9.59 15.96
N HIS A 153 -22.24 -10.41 16.95
CA HIS A 153 -21.28 -10.84 17.96
C HIS A 153 -20.44 -12.00 17.41
N TYR A 154 -19.29 -11.70 16.79
CA TYR A 154 -18.25 -12.70 16.51
C TYR A 154 -17.54 -13.18 17.79
N TRP A 155 -16.96 -14.39 17.75
CA TRP A 155 -16.18 -14.99 18.86
C TRP A 155 -15.00 -14.14 19.31
N ILE A 156 -14.45 -13.35 18.39
CA ILE A 156 -13.31 -12.48 18.64
C ILE A 156 -13.66 -11.32 19.60
N HIS A 157 -14.94 -10.92 19.71
CA HIS A 157 -15.41 -9.87 20.64
C HIS A 157 -15.53 -10.35 22.11
N GLY A 158 -15.35 -11.66 22.35
CA GLY A 158 -15.34 -12.27 23.68
C GLY A 158 -13.97 -12.27 24.36
N LEU A 159 -12.91 -11.85 23.68
CA LEU A 159 -11.54 -11.88 24.21
C LEU A 159 -11.39 -10.94 25.42
N PRO A 160 -10.52 -11.29 26.41
CA PRO A 160 -10.24 -10.45 27.57
C PRO A 160 -9.63 -9.09 27.17
N PHE A 161 -9.60 -8.11 28.09
CA PHE A 161 -9.12 -6.73 27.87
C PHE A 161 -9.93 -5.88 26.88
N ARG A 162 -11.22 -5.67 27.18
CA ARG A 162 -12.06 -4.73 26.43
C ARG A 162 -11.58 -3.30 26.61
N MET A 163 -11.31 -2.63 25.50
CA MET A 163 -10.95 -1.21 25.44
C MET A 163 -12.00 -0.42 24.67
N ARG A 164 -12.31 0.78 25.16
CA ARG A 164 -13.11 1.74 24.42
C ARG A 164 -12.22 2.53 23.44
N PHE A 165 -12.58 2.50 22.17
CA PHE A 165 -12.00 3.33 21.11
C PHE A 165 -12.92 4.55 20.91
N LYS A 166 -12.53 5.69 21.50
CA LYS A 166 -13.43 6.85 21.69
C LYS A 166 -13.90 7.45 20.36
N LYS A 167 -13.03 7.57 19.35
CA LYS A 167 -13.42 8.17 18.07
C LYS A 167 -14.24 7.21 17.23
N SER A 168 -13.84 5.95 17.17
CA SER A 168 -14.58 4.93 16.42
C SER A 168 -15.84 4.43 17.11
N LYS A 169 -16.07 4.81 18.37
CA LYS A 169 -17.21 4.41 19.21
C LYS A 169 -17.38 2.89 19.30
N VAL A 170 -16.29 2.15 19.14
CA VAL A 170 -16.27 0.69 19.22
C VAL A 170 -15.74 0.26 20.59
N TYR A 171 -16.34 -0.79 21.14
CA TYR A 171 -15.92 -1.43 22.39
C TYR A 171 -15.44 -2.83 22.05
N GLU A 172 -14.13 -2.95 21.86
CA GLU A 172 -13.51 -4.18 21.38
C GLU A 172 -12.38 -4.62 22.29
N SER A 173 -12.09 -5.92 22.30
CA SER A 173 -10.85 -6.40 22.91
C SER A 173 -9.65 -5.78 22.21
N ALA A 174 -8.62 -5.42 22.97
CA ALA A 174 -7.34 -4.98 22.43
C ALA A 174 -6.68 -6.06 21.54
N PHE A 175 -6.99 -7.34 21.76
CA PHE A 175 -6.43 -8.44 20.98
C PHE A 175 -6.92 -8.44 19.53
N THR A 176 -8.15 -8.04 19.26
CA THR A 176 -8.71 -7.99 17.90
C THR A 176 -7.84 -7.14 16.95
N PRO A 177 -7.58 -5.85 17.24
CA PRO A 177 -6.70 -5.05 16.40
C PRO A 177 -5.25 -5.54 16.38
N ILE A 178 -4.73 -6.11 17.48
CA ILE A 178 -3.37 -6.66 17.54
C ILE A 178 -3.23 -7.86 16.59
N ILE A 179 -4.17 -8.82 16.62
CA ILE A 179 -4.14 -10.01 15.76
C ILE A 179 -4.27 -9.60 14.28
N ILE A 180 -5.19 -8.67 13.98
CA ILE A 180 -5.31 -8.11 12.64
C ILE A 180 -3.99 -7.46 12.21
N GLY A 181 -3.41 -6.66 13.10
CA GLY A 181 -2.09 -6.05 12.91
C GLY A 181 -1.03 -7.08 12.57
N LEU A 182 -0.93 -8.16 13.34
CA LEU A 182 0.04 -9.23 13.12
C LEU A 182 -0.09 -9.84 11.73
N ILE A 183 -1.29 -10.23 11.32
CA ILE A 183 -1.52 -10.80 9.98
C ILE A 183 -1.15 -9.79 8.89
N VAL A 184 -1.60 -8.55 9.07
CA VAL A 184 -1.36 -7.47 8.11
C VAL A 184 0.12 -7.14 7.99
N GLY A 185 0.86 -7.05 9.10
CA GLY A 185 2.30 -6.79 9.13
C GLY A 185 3.11 -7.93 8.53
N TYR A 186 2.71 -9.18 8.78
CA TYR A 186 3.32 -10.38 8.20
C TYR A 186 3.18 -10.38 6.68
N ILE A 187 1.96 -10.19 6.18
CA ILE A 187 1.70 -10.12 4.73
C ILE A 187 2.43 -8.92 4.10
N ALA A 188 2.43 -7.77 4.78
CA ALA A 188 3.10 -6.57 4.29
C ALA A 188 4.62 -6.73 4.18
N ALA A 189 5.25 -7.46 5.10
CA ALA A 189 6.69 -7.73 5.04
C ALA A 189 7.08 -8.68 3.90
N ILE A 190 6.24 -9.67 3.60
CA ILE A 190 6.50 -10.63 2.51
C ILE A 190 6.22 -10.01 1.15
N MET A 191 5.09 -9.30 1.02
CA MET A 191 4.59 -8.84 -0.27
C MET A 191 4.84 -7.36 -0.53
N GLY A 192 5.21 -6.54 0.44
CA GLY A 192 5.35 -5.09 0.22
C GLY A 192 4.04 -4.36 -0.04
N VAL A 193 2.90 -5.06 0.00
CA VAL A 193 1.58 -4.43 0.10
C VAL A 193 1.51 -3.81 1.49
N GLY A 194 1.41 -2.49 1.62
CA GLY A 194 1.45 -1.77 2.90
C GLY A 194 0.26 -2.01 3.84
N GLY A 195 -0.34 -3.19 3.78
CA GLY A 195 -1.28 -3.73 4.75
C GLY A 195 -2.67 -3.12 4.69
N ALA A 196 -2.79 -1.85 4.29
CA ALA A 196 -4.04 -1.10 4.24
C ALA A 196 -5.11 -1.80 3.39
N PHE A 197 -4.72 -2.50 2.32
CA PHE A 197 -5.68 -3.15 1.42
C PHE A 197 -6.46 -4.27 2.12
N ILE A 198 -5.79 -5.03 2.99
CA ILE A 198 -6.40 -6.07 3.83
C ILE A 198 -7.04 -5.43 5.07
N LEU A 199 -6.41 -4.38 5.59
CA LEU A 199 -6.82 -3.73 6.83
C LEU A 199 -8.16 -3.01 6.72
N VAL A 200 -8.46 -2.38 5.57
CA VAL A 200 -9.75 -1.70 5.33
C VAL A 200 -10.93 -2.67 5.49
N PRO A 201 -11.02 -3.81 4.76
CA PRO A 201 -12.11 -4.75 4.95
C PRO A 201 -12.08 -5.39 6.35
N ALA A 202 -10.91 -5.66 6.94
CA ALA A 202 -10.83 -6.16 8.32
C ALA A 202 -11.45 -5.18 9.33
N MET A 203 -11.19 -3.88 9.20
CA MET A 203 -11.80 -2.85 10.06
C MET A 203 -13.31 -2.74 9.85
N ILE A 204 -13.81 -2.91 8.62
CA ILE A 204 -15.24 -2.87 8.32
C ILE A 204 -15.96 -4.09 8.91
N TYR A 205 -15.45 -5.29 8.65
CA TYR A 205 -16.21 -6.53 8.88
C TYR A 205 -15.91 -7.19 10.22
N ILE A 206 -14.66 -7.11 10.69
CA ILE A 206 -14.25 -7.76 11.94
C ILE A 206 -14.42 -6.81 13.11
N ILE A 207 -13.94 -5.56 12.97
CA ILE A 207 -14.01 -4.55 14.04
C ILE A 207 -15.35 -3.79 14.02
N GLY A 208 -15.99 -3.63 12.87
CA GLY A 208 -17.22 -2.83 12.74
C GLY A 208 -16.96 -1.32 12.88
N MET A 209 -15.78 -0.85 12.49
CA MET A 209 -15.43 0.58 12.53
C MET A 209 -16.30 1.39 11.54
N PRO A 210 -16.73 2.61 11.89
CA PRO A 210 -17.42 3.49 10.94
C PRO A 210 -16.54 3.78 9.72
N THR A 211 -17.09 3.58 8.51
CA THR A 211 -16.35 3.72 7.24
C THR A 211 -15.67 5.08 7.06
N LYS A 212 -16.22 6.14 7.66
CA LYS A 212 -15.63 7.50 7.64
C LYS A 212 -14.27 7.61 8.33
N LEU A 213 -13.96 6.74 9.29
CA LEU A 213 -12.73 6.76 10.08
C LEU A 213 -11.67 5.78 9.58
N ILE A 214 -12.08 4.82 8.74
CA ILE A 214 -11.22 3.72 8.30
C ILE A 214 -10.06 4.22 7.45
N PRO A 215 -10.25 5.01 6.37
CA PRO A 215 -9.13 5.48 5.54
C PRO A 215 -8.05 6.23 6.34
N GLY A 216 -8.45 7.07 7.30
CA GLY A 216 -7.49 7.79 8.14
C GLY A 216 -6.70 6.87 9.07
N THR A 217 -7.39 5.90 9.68
CA THR A 217 -6.81 4.96 10.63
C THR A 217 -5.94 3.92 9.92
N SER A 218 -6.32 3.45 8.72
CA SER A 218 -5.53 2.50 7.94
C SER A 218 -4.23 3.12 7.46
N LEU A 219 -4.28 4.33 6.87
CA LEU A 219 -3.09 5.04 6.42
C LEU A 219 -2.14 5.34 7.59
N PHE A 220 -2.67 5.66 8.77
CA PHE A 220 -1.85 5.81 9.98
C PHE A 220 -1.09 4.52 10.33
N VAL A 221 -1.76 3.37 10.36
CA VAL A 221 -1.11 2.08 10.62
C VAL A 221 -0.05 1.79 9.56
N THR A 222 -0.38 2.02 8.30
CA THR A 222 0.50 1.77 7.16
C THR A 222 1.79 2.58 7.23
N ILE A 223 1.78 3.81 7.74
CA ILE A 223 3.01 4.59 7.95
C ILE A 223 4.01 3.78 8.78
N PHE A 224 3.60 3.25 9.93
CA PHE A 224 4.52 2.53 10.81
C PHE A 224 4.91 1.18 10.24
N VAL A 225 3.94 0.40 9.74
CA VAL A 225 4.22 -0.93 9.17
C VAL A 225 5.15 -0.81 7.96
N SER A 226 4.84 0.07 7.00
CA SER A 226 5.68 0.28 5.82
C SER A 226 7.05 0.86 6.18
N ALA A 227 7.15 1.77 7.15
CA ALA A 227 8.46 2.25 7.61
C ALA A 227 9.31 1.10 8.17
N ILE A 228 8.74 0.24 9.02
CA ILE A 228 9.47 -0.92 9.57
C ILE A 228 9.86 -1.89 8.45
N VAL A 229 8.94 -2.21 7.53
CA VAL A 229 9.21 -3.08 6.38
C VAL A 229 10.34 -2.51 5.52
N THR A 230 10.28 -1.23 5.13
CA THR A 230 11.31 -0.54 4.35
C THR A 230 12.67 -0.60 5.04
N VAL A 231 12.73 -0.26 6.33
CA VAL A 231 13.98 -0.27 7.11
C VAL A 231 14.57 -1.68 7.17
N LEU A 232 13.77 -2.68 7.52
CA LEU A 232 14.24 -4.05 7.66
C LEU A 232 14.68 -4.64 6.31
N HIS A 233 13.96 -4.37 5.21
CA HIS A 233 14.38 -4.81 3.88
C HIS A 233 15.67 -4.13 3.43
N ALA A 234 15.80 -2.82 3.66
CA ALA A 234 17.02 -2.11 3.33
C ALA A 234 18.23 -2.67 4.08
N PHE A 235 18.08 -2.92 5.39
CA PHE A 235 19.16 -3.40 6.24
C PHE A 235 19.57 -4.83 5.93
N ASN A 236 18.60 -5.72 5.70
CA ASN A 236 18.89 -7.14 5.50
C ASN A 236 19.24 -7.48 4.04
N TYR A 237 18.74 -6.72 3.06
CA TYR A 237 18.79 -7.14 1.66
C TYR A 237 19.34 -6.11 0.68
N GLY A 238 19.37 -4.81 1.01
CA GLY A 238 19.90 -3.77 0.11
C GLY A 238 19.14 -3.64 -1.22
N THR A 239 17.88 -4.04 -1.27
CA THR A 239 17.08 -4.21 -2.50
C THR A 239 16.29 -2.96 -2.93
N ILE A 240 16.48 -1.82 -2.26
CA ILE A 240 15.75 -0.58 -2.53
C ILE A 240 16.50 0.25 -3.57
N ASP A 241 15.83 0.72 -4.61
CA ASP A 241 16.39 1.65 -5.59
C ASP A 241 15.81 3.05 -5.38
N LEU A 242 16.65 4.00 -4.96
CA LEU A 242 16.18 5.35 -4.61
C LEU A 242 15.57 6.11 -5.79
N VAL A 243 16.01 5.87 -7.02
CA VAL A 243 15.43 6.54 -8.20
C VAL A 243 14.03 6.00 -8.47
N LEU A 244 13.88 4.67 -8.42
CA LEU A 244 12.57 4.04 -8.57
C LEU A 244 11.62 4.55 -7.47
N VAL A 245 12.02 4.49 -6.20
CA VAL A 245 11.23 4.98 -5.07
C VAL A 245 10.80 6.43 -5.25
N PHE A 246 11.71 7.31 -5.67
CA PHE A 246 11.40 8.72 -5.89
C PHE A 246 10.31 8.92 -6.94
N VAL A 247 10.45 8.27 -8.10
CA VAL A 247 9.49 8.34 -9.22
C VAL A 247 8.13 7.78 -8.80
N LEU A 248 8.15 6.65 -8.09
CA LEU A 248 6.95 6.03 -7.54
C LEU A 248 6.21 6.98 -6.60
N ILE A 249 6.89 7.53 -5.59
CA ILE A 249 6.30 8.43 -4.59
C ILE A 249 5.70 9.67 -5.25
N LEU A 250 6.40 10.29 -6.20
CA LEU A 250 5.89 11.49 -6.87
C LEU A 250 4.61 11.20 -7.66
N GLY A 251 4.61 10.15 -8.49
CA GLY A 251 3.44 9.76 -9.27
C GLY A 251 2.27 9.41 -8.36
N SER A 252 2.51 8.57 -7.35
CA SER A 252 1.47 8.04 -6.47
C SER A 252 0.88 9.11 -5.55
N ILE A 253 1.68 10.03 -5.00
CA ILE A 253 1.19 11.14 -4.18
C ILE A 253 0.27 12.05 -4.99
N ILE A 254 0.68 12.40 -6.21
CA ILE A 254 -0.14 13.22 -7.11
C ILE A 254 -1.44 12.48 -7.41
N GLY A 255 -1.34 11.20 -7.80
CA GLY A 255 -2.49 10.36 -8.08
C GLY A 255 -3.45 10.24 -6.89
N VAL A 256 -2.95 9.95 -5.69
CA VAL A 256 -3.75 9.81 -4.46
C VAL A 256 -4.53 11.08 -4.15
N GLN A 257 -3.95 12.25 -4.35
CA GLN A 257 -4.65 13.52 -4.11
C GLN A 257 -5.83 13.71 -5.07
N PHE A 258 -5.65 13.39 -6.36
CA PHE A 258 -6.73 13.42 -7.34
C PHE A 258 -7.78 12.35 -7.04
N GLY A 259 -7.35 11.11 -6.75
CA GLY A 259 -8.20 9.99 -6.39
C GLY A 259 -9.09 10.28 -5.19
N GLN A 260 -8.54 10.86 -4.12
CA GLN A 260 -9.33 11.24 -2.94
C GLN A 260 -10.40 12.30 -3.25
N LYS A 261 -10.10 13.27 -4.14
CA LYS A 261 -11.06 14.30 -4.55
C LYS A 261 -12.19 13.73 -5.41
N ILE A 262 -11.87 12.76 -6.27
CA ILE A 262 -12.87 12.03 -7.06
C ILE A 262 -13.72 11.14 -6.15
N GLY A 263 -13.11 10.48 -5.17
CA GLY A 263 -13.78 9.56 -4.24
C GLY A 263 -14.80 10.23 -3.33
N GLU A 264 -14.67 11.54 -3.09
CA GLU A 264 -15.70 12.32 -2.38
C GLU A 264 -17.00 12.50 -3.18
N LYS A 265 -16.98 12.25 -4.50
CA LYS A 265 -18.12 12.51 -5.42
C LYS A 265 -18.77 11.25 -5.99
N VAL A 266 -18.18 10.07 -5.81
CA VAL A 266 -18.68 8.84 -6.46
C VAL A 266 -19.14 7.81 -5.45
N ASP A 267 -20.19 7.08 -5.81
CA ASP A 267 -20.76 6.03 -4.99
C ASP A 267 -19.77 4.88 -4.75
N SER A 268 -19.67 4.51 -3.48
CA SER A 268 -18.65 3.55 -3.02
C SER A 268 -18.82 2.12 -3.57
N SER A 269 -19.99 1.75 -4.13
CA SER A 269 -20.26 0.38 -4.60
C SER A 269 -19.74 0.09 -6.02
N GLU A 270 -19.88 1.05 -6.95
CA GLU A 270 -19.42 0.89 -8.34
C GLU A 270 -17.90 0.75 -8.39
N PHE A 271 -17.18 1.62 -7.67
CA PHE A 271 -15.72 1.55 -7.61
C PHE A 271 -15.20 0.28 -6.94
N LYS A 272 -15.83 -0.20 -5.86
CA LYS A 272 -15.47 -1.50 -5.26
C LYS A 272 -15.55 -2.62 -6.29
N THR A 273 -16.56 -2.58 -7.15
CA THR A 273 -16.76 -3.60 -8.20
C THR A 273 -15.70 -3.50 -9.28
N ILE A 274 -15.39 -2.29 -9.77
CA ILE A 274 -14.32 -2.07 -10.76
C ILE A 274 -12.97 -2.52 -10.22
N LEU A 275 -12.65 -2.15 -8.98
CA LEU A 275 -11.41 -2.58 -8.34
C LEU A 275 -11.38 -4.10 -8.14
N ALA A 276 -12.48 -4.71 -7.72
CA ALA A 276 -12.57 -6.15 -7.58
C ALA A 276 -12.26 -6.88 -8.89
N VAL A 277 -12.82 -6.41 -10.00
CA VAL A 277 -12.51 -6.94 -11.34
C VAL A 277 -11.02 -6.75 -11.67
N LEU A 278 -10.47 -5.55 -11.43
CA LEU A 278 -9.05 -5.28 -11.67
C LEU A 278 -8.15 -6.22 -10.87
N LEU A 279 -8.46 -6.46 -9.60
CA LEU A 279 -7.68 -7.36 -8.75
C LEU A 279 -7.72 -8.81 -9.21
N LEU A 280 -8.89 -9.28 -9.66
CA LEU A 280 -9.03 -10.60 -10.24
C LEU A 280 -8.21 -10.72 -11.54
N LEU A 281 -8.27 -9.71 -12.41
CA LEU A 281 -7.48 -9.68 -13.64
C LEU A 281 -5.98 -9.70 -13.34
N VAL A 282 -5.52 -8.90 -12.37
CA VAL A 282 -4.11 -8.88 -11.96
C VAL A 282 -3.70 -10.22 -11.33
N GLY A 283 -4.55 -10.82 -10.49
CA GLY A 283 -4.29 -12.13 -9.91
C GLY A 283 -4.19 -13.24 -10.97
N ILE A 284 -5.06 -13.23 -11.98
CA ILE A 284 -5.00 -14.15 -13.13
C ILE A 284 -3.73 -13.89 -13.96
N ALA A 285 -3.38 -12.62 -14.19
CA ALA A 285 -2.18 -12.27 -14.94
C ALA A 285 -0.89 -12.73 -14.23
N ILE A 286 -0.81 -12.59 -12.90
CA ILE A 286 0.31 -13.13 -12.11
C ILE A 286 0.34 -14.67 -12.22
N ALA A 287 -0.81 -15.33 -12.12
CA ALA A 287 -0.88 -16.79 -12.28
C ALA A 287 -0.36 -17.24 -13.65
N TYR A 288 -0.77 -16.54 -14.71
CA TYR A 288 -0.30 -16.81 -16.07
C TYR A 288 1.21 -16.59 -16.21
N ASP A 289 1.72 -15.46 -15.73
CA ASP A 289 3.14 -15.11 -15.78
C ASP A 289 4.00 -16.08 -14.95
N THR A 290 3.47 -16.60 -13.84
CA THR A 290 4.21 -17.51 -12.94
C THR A 290 4.20 -18.97 -13.39
N PHE A 291 3.12 -19.45 -14.02
CA PHE A 291 2.94 -20.88 -14.29
C PHE A 291 2.88 -21.26 -15.77
N ILE A 292 2.50 -20.34 -16.65
CA ILE A 292 2.21 -20.65 -18.05
C ILE A 292 3.24 -20.03 -18.99
N LYS A 293 3.65 -18.80 -18.70
CA LYS A 293 4.71 -18.16 -19.47
C LYS A 293 5.98 -18.96 -19.23
N GLU A 294 6.44 -19.65 -20.27
CA GLU A 294 7.77 -20.26 -20.25
C GLU A 294 8.77 -19.18 -19.88
N ASP A 295 9.76 -19.54 -19.04
CA ASP A 295 10.94 -18.73 -18.83
C ASP A 295 11.64 -18.60 -20.19
N VAL A 296 11.15 -17.68 -21.03
CA VAL A 296 12.03 -16.96 -21.91
C VAL A 296 13.00 -16.36 -20.92
N ILE A 297 14.19 -16.97 -20.85
CA ILE A 297 15.37 -16.33 -20.34
C ILE A 297 15.45 -15.08 -21.20
N VAL A 298 14.73 -14.03 -20.80
CA VAL A 298 15.20 -12.68 -20.99
C VAL A 298 16.52 -12.81 -20.27
N GLU A 299 17.58 -13.04 -21.05
CA GLU A 299 18.88 -12.56 -20.67
C GLU A 299 18.56 -11.13 -20.25
N THR A 300 18.37 -10.95 -18.94
CA THR A 300 18.58 -9.68 -18.29
C THR A 300 19.93 -9.37 -18.86
N VAL A 301 19.95 -8.44 -19.82
CA VAL A 301 21.14 -8.11 -20.55
C VAL A 301 22.04 -7.56 -19.46
N VAL A 302 22.79 -8.47 -18.84
CA VAL A 302 24.04 -8.23 -18.16
C VAL A 302 24.98 -7.92 -19.31
N ASN A 303 24.69 -6.81 -20.00
CA ASN A 303 25.74 -5.99 -20.54
C ASN A 303 26.46 -5.48 -19.30
N GLY A 304 27.33 -6.36 -18.78
CA GLY A 304 28.41 -5.97 -17.92
C GLY A 304 29.01 -4.70 -18.51
N THR A 305 29.30 -3.74 -17.65
CA THR A 305 30.02 -2.53 -18.02
C THR A 305 29.31 -1.59 -19.02
N LYS A 306 28.01 -1.32 -18.88
CA LYS A 306 27.53 0.03 -19.27
C LYS A 306 28.12 1.02 -18.28
N ASN A 307 28.82 2.05 -18.76
CA ASN A 307 29.26 3.20 -17.96
C ASN A 307 28.07 3.70 -17.12
N LEU A 308 28.04 3.33 -15.84
CA LEU A 308 27.03 3.80 -14.90
C LEU A 308 27.19 5.32 -14.84
N GLY A 309 26.12 6.05 -15.13
CA GLY A 309 26.13 7.49 -14.93
C GLY A 309 26.48 7.79 -13.47
N ASN A 310 27.11 8.94 -13.21
CA ASN A 310 27.63 9.30 -11.88
C ASN A 310 26.61 9.07 -10.73
N ILE A 311 25.32 9.32 -11.00
CA ILE A 311 24.23 9.10 -10.05
C ILE A 311 24.00 7.61 -9.76
N ALA A 312 24.00 6.75 -10.79
CA ALA A 312 23.78 5.32 -10.63
C ALA A 312 24.94 4.65 -9.89
N GLN A 313 26.17 5.09 -10.18
CA GLN A 313 27.36 4.65 -9.45
C GLN A 313 27.32 5.09 -7.99
N PHE A 314 26.99 6.36 -7.71
CA PHE A 314 26.82 6.85 -6.35
C PHE A 314 25.76 6.06 -5.56
N ILE A 315 24.63 5.72 -6.18
CA ILE A 315 23.57 4.93 -5.54
C ILE A 315 24.06 3.51 -5.21
N LEU A 316 24.80 2.90 -6.14
CA LEU A 316 25.38 1.57 -5.94
C LEU A 316 26.40 1.58 -4.79
N ASP A 317 27.32 2.54 -4.80
CA ASP A 317 28.36 2.69 -3.78
C ASP A 317 27.74 3.02 -2.42
N TYR A 318 26.78 3.95 -2.37
CA TYR A 318 26.10 4.31 -1.13
C TYR A 318 25.30 3.15 -0.52
N SER A 319 24.65 2.34 -1.36
CA SER A 319 23.93 1.13 -0.94
C SER A 319 24.90 0.08 -0.37
N LYS A 320 26.08 -0.09 -0.97
CA LYS A 320 27.09 -1.06 -0.54
C LYS A 320 27.87 -0.62 0.71
N ASP A 321 28.31 0.62 0.74
CA ASP A 321 29.20 1.14 1.79
C ASP A 321 28.43 1.45 3.08
N LEU A 322 27.19 1.94 2.96
CA LEU A 322 26.38 2.42 4.08
C LEU A 322 24.92 1.95 3.99
N PRO A 323 24.64 0.63 4.00
CA PRO A 323 23.29 0.07 3.79
C PRO A 323 22.25 0.59 4.80
N VAL A 324 22.68 0.84 6.05
CA VAL A 324 21.82 1.39 7.10
C VAL A 324 21.40 2.82 6.77
N PHE A 325 22.34 3.67 6.39
CA PHE A 325 22.02 5.06 6.04
C PHE A 325 21.23 5.13 4.74
N TYR A 326 21.53 4.26 3.78
CA TYR A 326 20.79 4.14 2.53
C TYR A 326 19.31 3.82 2.78
N GLY A 327 19.01 2.83 3.62
CA GLY A 327 17.64 2.51 4.04
C GLY A 327 16.93 3.68 4.72
N LEU A 328 17.61 4.35 5.66
CA LEU A 328 17.09 5.53 6.34
C LEU A 328 16.80 6.67 5.35
N THR A 329 17.64 6.88 4.34
CA THR A 329 17.38 7.90 3.32
C THR A 329 16.12 7.62 2.51
N SER A 330 15.80 6.36 2.22
CA SER A 330 14.53 5.99 1.56
C SER A 330 13.32 6.37 2.43
N VAL A 331 13.38 6.08 3.73
CA VAL A 331 12.32 6.45 4.69
C VAL A 331 12.18 7.95 4.81
N VAL A 332 13.30 8.67 4.99
CA VAL A 332 13.30 10.13 5.10
C VAL A 332 12.74 10.76 3.84
N LEU A 333 13.16 10.28 2.66
CA LEU A 333 12.63 10.74 1.37
C LEU A 333 11.11 10.57 1.31
N ALA A 334 10.60 9.38 1.65
CA ALA A 334 9.17 9.10 1.67
C ALA A 334 8.39 10.01 2.62
N VAL A 335 8.88 10.20 3.85
CA VAL A 335 8.24 11.04 4.85
C VAL A 335 8.26 12.52 4.45
N VAL A 336 9.40 13.04 3.98
CA VAL A 336 9.56 14.44 3.57
C VAL A 336 8.65 14.76 2.38
N LEU A 337 8.65 13.94 1.34
CA LEU A 337 7.77 14.13 0.18
C LEU A 337 6.30 14.00 0.57
N GLY A 338 5.96 13.04 1.44
CA GLY A 338 4.62 12.84 1.96
C GLY A 338 4.08 14.05 2.73
N ILE A 339 4.86 14.58 3.69
CA ILE A 339 4.50 15.76 4.48
C ILE A 339 4.42 16.99 3.58
N GLY A 340 5.42 17.22 2.72
CA GLY A 340 5.46 18.35 1.80
C GLY A 340 4.22 18.40 0.90
N ALA A 341 3.81 17.26 0.35
CA ALA A 341 2.61 17.16 -0.45
C ALA A 341 1.31 17.43 0.35
N ALA A 342 1.22 16.95 1.60
CA ALA A 342 0.07 17.23 2.45
C ALA A 342 -0.06 18.72 2.77
N ILE A 343 1.06 19.40 3.06
CA ILE A 343 1.10 20.85 3.30
C ILE A 343 0.69 21.61 2.05
N LEU A 344 1.27 21.26 0.89
CA LEU A 344 0.94 21.88 -0.39
C LEU A 344 -0.55 21.77 -0.70
N ARG A 345 -1.13 20.59 -0.50
CA ARG A 345 -2.58 20.37 -0.66
C ARG A 345 -3.42 21.25 0.26
N ASN A 346 -3.04 21.36 1.54
CA ASN A 346 -3.75 22.20 2.50
C ASN A 346 -3.70 23.68 2.07
N TYR A 347 -2.54 24.15 1.61
CA TYR A 347 -2.38 25.50 1.08
C TYR A 347 -3.27 25.76 -0.14
N ILE A 348 -3.26 24.86 -1.13
CA ILE A 348 -4.12 24.93 -2.34
C ILE A 348 -5.60 24.93 -1.94
N SER A 349 -6.00 24.09 -0.98
CA SER A 349 -7.39 24.03 -0.52
C SER A 349 -7.85 25.34 0.13
N LYS A 350 -7.02 25.94 0.99
CA LYS A 350 -7.30 27.24 1.61
C LYS A 350 -7.39 28.36 0.57
N TRP A 351 -6.47 28.37 -0.39
CA TRP A 351 -6.45 29.35 -1.48
C TRP A 351 -7.72 29.28 -2.34
N ASN A 352 -8.15 28.07 -2.73
CA ASN A 352 -9.39 27.88 -3.49
C ASN A 352 -10.62 28.36 -2.72
N LYS A 353 -10.73 28.03 -1.43
CA LYS A 353 -11.83 28.53 -0.58
C LYS A 353 -11.86 30.06 -0.48
N ALA A 354 -10.69 30.68 -0.33
CA ALA A 354 -10.57 32.14 -0.28
C ALA A 354 -10.95 32.79 -1.63
N ARG A 355 -10.57 32.17 -2.75
CA ARG A 355 -10.95 32.62 -4.09
C ARG A 355 -12.45 32.51 -4.34
N GLU A 356 -13.07 31.39 -3.95
CA GLU A 356 -14.52 31.20 -4.04
C GLU A 356 -15.29 32.19 -3.16
N ALA A 357 -14.78 32.50 -1.96
CA ALA A 357 -15.38 33.51 -1.09
C ALA A 357 -15.32 34.92 -1.73
N LYS A 358 -14.19 35.28 -2.37
CA LYS A 358 -14.03 36.55 -3.08
C LYS A 358 -14.88 36.66 -4.36
N LEU A 359 -15.23 35.55 -5.01
CA LEU A 359 -16.10 35.54 -6.19
C LEU A 359 -17.59 35.62 -5.83
N LYS A 360 -17.94 35.33 -4.56
CA LYS A 360 -19.31 35.39 -4.04
C LYS A 360 -19.63 36.69 -3.29
N ALA A 361 -18.60 37.46 -2.93
CA ALA A 361 -18.70 38.81 -2.38
C ALA A 361 -18.60 39.82 -3.53
#